data_AF-A0A7W1SPL2-F1
#
_entry.id   AF-A0A7W1SPL2-F1
#
_cell.length_a   1.000
_cell.length_b   1.000
_cell.length_c   1.000
_cell.angle_alpha   90.00
_cell.angle_beta   90.00
_cell.angle_gamma   90.00
#
_symmetry.space_group_name_H-M   'P 1'
#
loop_
_entity.id
_entity.type
_entity.pdbx_description
1 polymer ?
#
loop_
_entity_poly.entity_id
_entity_poly.type
_entity_poly.pdbx_seq_one_letter_code
_entity_poly.pdbx_strand_id
1 'polypeptide(L)'
;MNDFLRREVHTYVFQTSRYADFSGQVNSYILEEDNGIITKRAVFKIELIPSVNLTVAQNVVGDSISASDPLRINYADPLDRLLYGVFKLQPLSPAITTEFNLIVSSTGQKLGVLLRNPEPFNNPKIPVASIPNAITMALGGTQFKAIYSKDRSSVFITPQNNSLNFSGGIASFVFKYYRFDGTNSGTGALLINGAYYTPETINVNNIDLNI
;
A
#
# COMPACT_ATOMS: atom_id res chain seq x y z
N MET A 1 13.31 38.77 18.97
CA MET A 1 11.96 38.59 18.40
C MET A 1 11.88 37.12 17.99
N ASN A 2 11.25 36.29 18.82
CA ASN A 2 11.27 34.84 18.65
C ASN A 2 10.28 34.43 17.56
N ASP A 3 10.83 33.83 16.51
CA ASP A 3 10.09 33.33 15.35
C ASP A 3 9.39 32.02 15.75
N PHE A 4 8.08 32.08 15.92
CA PHE A 4 7.26 30.90 16.17
C PHE A 4 7.08 30.15 14.86
N LEU A 5 7.97 29.18 14.59
CA LEU A 5 7.76 28.19 13.54
C LEU A 5 6.45 27.44 13.83
N ARG A 6 5.35 27.89 13.22
CA ARG A 6 4.08 27.18 13.16
C ARG A 6 4.33 25.88 12.41
N ARG A 7 4.60 24.81 13.14
CA ARG A 7 4.55 23.44 12.61
C ARG A 7 3.09 23.19 12.23
N GLU A 8 2.80 23.16 10.93
CA GLU A 8 1.48 22.81 10.41
C GLU A 8 1.17 21.37 10.86
N VAL A 9 0.28 21.21 11.84
CA VAL A 9 0.03 19.91 12.49
C VAL A 9 -0.97 19.09 11.68
N HIS A 10 -1.88 19.74 10.93
CA HIS A 10 -2.85 19.07 10.07
C HIS A 10 -3.25 19.96 8.89
N THR A 11 -2.89 19.57 7.68
CA THR A 11 -3.46 20.13 6.44
C THR A 11 -4.70 19.31 6.09
N TYR A 12 -5.89 19.87 6.28
CA TYR A 12 -7.13 19.28 5.77
C TYR A 12 -7.37 19.78 4.36
N VAL A 13 -6.78 19.12 3.37
CA VAL A 13 -7.17 19.28 1.97
C VAL A 13 -8.49 18.53 1.80
N PHE A 14 -9.62 19.23 1.90
CA PHE A 14 -10.87 18.76 1.31
C PHE A 14 -10.69 18.81 -0.21
N GLN A 15 -9.95 17.84 -0.72
CA GLN A 15 -9.83 17.62 -2.15
C GLN A 15 -10.99 16.70 -2.51
N THR A 16 -11.94 17.22 -3.28
CA THR A 16 -12.77 16.37 -4.14
C THR A 16 -11.85 15.46 -4.93
N SER A 17 -12.26 14.22 -5.20
CA SER A 17 -11.42 13.23 -5.89
C SER A 17 -10.66 13.88 -7.05
N ARG A 18 -9.34 13.76 -7.00
CA ARG A 18 -8.34 14.33 -7.91
C ARG A 18 -8.40 13.67 -9.27
N TYR A 19 -8.87 12.42 -9.32
CA TYR A 19 -8.92 11.61 -10.52
C TYR A 19 -10.35 11.49 -11.04
N ALA A 20 -10.50 11.48 -12.37
CA ALA A 20 -11.80 11.32 -13.00
C ALA A 20 -12.42 9.93 -12.72
N ASP A 21 -11.57 8.91 -12.61
CA ASP A 21 -11.95 7.53 -12.35
C ASP A 21 -10.81 6.75 -11.64
N PHE A 22 -11.12 5.49 -11.27
CA PHE A 22 -10.17 4.61 -10.61
C PHE A 22 -8.99 4.23 -11.51
N SER A 23 -9.22 4.12 -12.82
CA SER A 23 -8.15 3.87 -13.79
C SER A 23 -7.13 5.00 -13.80
N GLY A 24 -7.57 6.26 -13.83
CA GLY A 24 -6.73 7.46 -13.76
C GLY A 24 -6.00 7.56 -12.42
N GLN A 25 -6.65 7.19 -11.32
CA GLN A 25 -6.01 7.08 -10.01
C GLN A 25 -4.86 6.06 -10.04
N VAL A 26 -5.13 4.82 -10.44
CA VAL A 26 -4.14 3.75 -10.48
C VAL A 26 -3.00 4.09 -11.44
N ASN A 27 -3.31 4.57 -12.65
CA ASN A 27 -2.32 4.88 -13.68
C ASN A 27 -1.53 6.18 -13.46
N SER A 28 -1.86 6.96 -12.42
CA SER A 28 -1.11 8.18 -12.09
C SER A 28 0.36 7.96 -11.70
N TYR A 29 0.79 6.71 -11.52
CA TYR A 29 2.21 6.36 -11.36
C TYR A 29 3.05 6.63 -12.62
N ILE A 30 2.42 6.79 -13.78
CA ILE A 30 3.09 7.18 -15.03
C ILE A 30 3.36 8.68 -14.94
N LEU A 31 4.63 9.05 -14.77
CA LEU A 31 5.04 10.44 -14.57
C LEU A 31 5.33 11.14 -15.90
N GLU A 32 5.93 10.41 -16.84
CA GLU A 32 6.25 10.91 -18.17
C GLU A 32 5.98 9.79 -19.20
N GLU A 33 5.33 10.18 -20.29
CA GLU A 33 5.00 9.34 -21.44
C GLU A 33 5.32 10.12 -22.72
N ASP A 34 6.03 9.48 -23.65
CA ASP A 34 6.34 10.04 -24.97
C ASP A 34 5.86 9.08 -26.05
N ASN A 35 4.92 9.53 -26.89
CA ASN A 35 4.31 8.75 -27.97
C ASN A 35 3.82 7.35 -27.56
N GLY A 36 3.20 7.21 -26.38
CA GLY A 36 2.71 5.93 -25.86
C GLY A 36 3.77 5.07 -25.16
N ILE A 37 5.01 5.55 -25.07
CA ILE A 37 6.10 4.88 -24.35
C ILE A 37 6.29 5.57 -23.00
N ILE A 38 6.08 4.81 -21.93
CA ILE A 38 6.32 5.28 -20.57
C ILE A 38 7.83 5.42 -20.34
N THR A 39 8.31 6.66 -20.20
CA THR A 39 9.73 6.97 -19.96
C THR A 39 10.04 7.09 -18.48
N LYS A 40 9.05 7.42 -17.64
CA LYS A 40 9.24 7.59 -16.20
C LYS A 40 8.05 7.10 -15.39
N ARG A 41 8.35 6.31 -14.36
CA ARG A 41 7.38 5.76 -13.41
C ARG A 41 7.70 6.21 -11.99
N ALA A 42 6.68 6.37 -11.17
CA ALA A 42 6.79 6.62 -9.73
C ALA A 42 7.13 5.32 -8.98
N VAL A 43 8.27 4.71 -9.33
CA VAL A 43 8.81 3.51 -8.70
C VAL A 43 10.10 3.90 -8.00
N PHE A 44 10.09 3.83 -6.67
CA PHE A 44 11.16 4.35 -5.82
C PHE A 44 11.70 3.26 -4.91
N LYS A 45 12.94 3.44 -4.47
CA LYS A 45 13.59 2.60 -3.47
C LYS A 45 13.70 3.36 -2.16
N ILE A 46 13.30 2.72 -1.07
CA ILE A 46 13.46 3.25 0.29
C ILE A 46 14.39 2.30 1.05
N GLU A 47 15.59 2.78 1.35
CA GLU A 47 16.58 2.04 2.13
C GLU A 47 16.43 2.35 3.62
N LEU A 48 16.45 1.31 4.46
CA LEU A 48 16.35 1.44 5.91
C LEU A 48 17.76 1.62 6.52
N ILE A 49 17.98 2.72 7.26
CA ILE A 49 19.30 3.15 7.76
C ILE A 49 19.33 3.24 9.31
N PRO A 50 18.55 2.41 10.01
CA PRO A 50 19.24 1.41 10.83
C PRO A 50 18.81 -0.02 10.50
N SER A 51 19.62 -1.00 10.94
CA SER A 51 19.31 -2.41 10.80
C SER A 51 17.97 -2.73 11.48
N VAL A 52 17.02 -3.27 10.70
CA VAL A 52 15.72 -3.68 11.21
C VAL A 52 15.84 -4.98 12.00
N ASN A 53 15.14 -5.05 13.14
CA ASN A 53 14.90 -6.34 13.79
C ASN A 53 13.87 -7.13 12.97
N LEU A 54 14.36 -7.99 12.08
CA LEU A 54 13.53 -8.76 11.17
C LEU A 54 12.54 -9.66 11.93
N THR A 55 12.96 -10.31 13.02
CA THR A 55 12.06 -11.16 13.81
C THR A 55 10.83 -10.40 14.29
N VAL A 56 11.00 -9.17 14.79
CA VAL A 56 9.88 -8.33 15.21
C VAL A 56 9.02 -7.94 14.00
N ALA A 57 9.64 -7.57 12.87
CA ALA A 57 8.89 -7.23 11.66
C ALA A 57 8.05 -8.41 11.14
N GLN A 58 8.62 -9.61 11.14
CA GLN A 58 7.95 -10.85 10.73
C GLN A 58 6.75 -11.15 11.66
N ASN A 59 6.89 -10.90 12.97
CA ASN A 59 5.80 -11.04 13.93
C ASN A 59 4.67 -10.02 13.72
N VAL A 60 5.00 -8.76 13.43
CA VAL A 60 4.00 -7.73 13.11
C VAL A 60 3.24 -8.10 11.85
N VAL A 61 3.96 -8.50 10.80
CA VAL A 61 3.36 -8.94 9.53
C VAL A 61 2.52 -10.19 9.72
N GLY A 62 2.92 -11.11 10.59
CA GLY A 62 2.18 -12.32 10.95
C GLY A 62 1.01 -12.11 11.93
N ASP A 63 0.78 -10.89 12.41
CA ASP A 63 -0.15 -10.55 13.50
C ASP A 63 0.04 -11.41 14.77
N SER A 64 1.29 -11.80 15.06
CA SER A 64 1.65 -12.66 16.19
C SER A 64 2.19 -11.90 17.41
N ILE A 65 2.16 -10.57 17.38
CA ILE A 65 2.57 -9.73 18.52
C ILE A 65 1.53 -9.76 19.65
N SER A 66 2.00 -9.80 20.89
CA SER A 66 1.14 -9.80 22.09
C SER A 66 0.23 -8.57 22.13
N ALA A 67 -0.97 -8.72 22.71
CA ALA A 67 -1.88 -7.60 23.01
C ALA A 67 -1.23 -6.57 23.95
N SER A 68 -0.32 -7.00 24.82
CA SER A 68 0.42 -6.15 25.77
C SER A 68 1.73 -5.59 25.20
N ASP A 69 2.08 -5.92 23.94
CA ASP A 69 3.32 -5.44 23.33
C ASP A 69 3.28 -3.91 23.16
N PRO A 70 4.34 -3.16 23.55
CA PRO A 70 4.40 -1.72 23.37
C PRO A 70 4.13 -1.25 21.94
N LEU A 71 4.51 -2.03 20.91
CA LEU A 71 4.22 -1.69 19.52
C LEU A 71 2.71 -1.66 19.25
N ARG A 72 1.95 -2.61 19.81
CA ARG A 72 0.50 -2.69 19.64
C ARG A 72 -0.24 -1.62 20.44
N ILE A 73 0.32 -1.20 21.58
CA ILE A 73 -0.19 -0.10 22.40
C ILE A 73 0.06 1.25 21.71
N ASN A 74 1.27 1.46 21.20
CA ASN A 74 1.68 2.74 20.61
C ASN A 74 1.16 2.96 19.19
N TYR A 75 0.91 1.88 18.45
CA TYR A 75 0.45 1.94 17.06
C TYR A 75 -0.75 1.00 16.87
N ALA A 76 -1.94 1.58 16.74
CA ALA A 76 -3.17 0.81 16.59
C ALA A 76 -3.24 0.07 15.24
N ASP A 77 -2.77 0.69 14.16
CA ASP A 77 -2.83 0.14 12.81
C ASP A 77 -1.65 -0.81 12.52
N PRO A 78 -1.88 -2.01 11.94
CA PRO A 78 -0.79 -2.95 11.62
C PRO A 78 0.25 -2.40 10.63
N LEU A 79 -0.15 -1.56 9.67
CA LEU A 79 0.78 -0.94 8.74
C LEU A 79 1.64 0.10 9.47
N ASP A 80 1.03 0.95 10.30
CA ASP A 80 1.77 1.95 11.09
C ASP A 80 2.75 1.29 12.06
N ARG A 81 2.33 0.19 12.70
CA ARG A 81 3.21 -0.66 13.52
C ARG A 81 4.45 -1.09 12.75
N LEU A 82 4.28 -1.52 11.51
CA LEU A 82 5.37 -1.99 10.68
C LEU A 82 6.27 -0.83 10.23
N LEU A 83 5.71 0.20 9.61
CA LEU A 83 6.46 1.29 8.99
C LEU A 83 7.15 2.20 10.01
N TYR A 84 6.42 2.66 11.03
CA TYR A 84 6.94 3.62 12.01
C TYR A 84 7.41 2.94 13.28
N GLY A 85 6.74 1.87 13.69
CA GLY A 85 7.10 1.11 14.88
C GLY A 85 8.37 0.28 14.69
N VAL A 86 8.45 -0.51 13.61
CA VAL A 86 9.55 -1.47 13.38
C VAL A 86 10.60 -0.96 12.40
N PHE A 87 10.20 -0.51 11.21
CA PHE A 87 11.14 0.00 10.20
C PHE A 87 11.69 1.38 10.56
N LYS A 88 11.08 2.07 11.54
CA LYS A 88 11.49 3.41 11.99
C LYS A 88 11.60 4.40 10.82
N LEU A 89 10.73 4.27 9.83
CA LEU A 89 10.66 5.20 8.73
C LEU A 89 10.35 6.59 9.27
N GLN A 90 11.04 7.59 8.75
CA GLN A 90 10.62 8.97 8.96
C GLN A 90 9.27 9.19 8.27
N PRO A 91 8.43 10.10 8.79
CA PRO A 91 7.20 10.47 8.11
C PRO A 91 7.48 10.81 6.65
N LEU A 92 6.88 10.03 5.75
CA LEU A 92 7.03 10.25 4.33
C LEU A 92 6.16 11.43 3.91
N SER A 93 6.67 12.26 3.00
CA SER A 93 5.86 13.30 2.36
C SER A 93 4.58 12.69 1.78
N PRO A 94 3.42 13.37 1.85
CA PRO A 94 2.18 12.88 1.25
C PRO A 94 2.41 12.49 -0.22
N ALA A 95 1.90 11.32 -0.62
CA ALA A 95 2.01 10.87 -1.99
C ALA A 95 1.22 11.82 -2.90
N ILE A 96 1.82 12.20 -4.03
CA ILE A 96 1.16 13.09 -5.00
C ILE A 96 0.46 12.27 -6.08
N THR A 97 0.94 11.04 -6.32
CA THR A 97 0.42 10.09 -7.32
C THR A 97 0.35 8.68 -6.72
N THR A 98 -0.08 7.69 -7.50
CA THR A 98 0.19 6.28 -7.16
C THR A 98 1.69 6.05 -7.21
N GLU A 99 2.28 5.60 -6.11
CA GLU A 99 3.72 5.38 -5.98
C GLU A 99 3.99 3.94 -5.53
N PHE A 100 4.99 3.30 -6.15
CA PHE A 100 5.48 1.98 -5.81
C PHE A 100 6.82 2.12 -5.09
N ASN A 101 6.85 1.93 -3.78
CA ASN A 101 8.06 2.12 -2.98
C ASN A 101 8.62 0.77 -2.55
N LEU A 102 9.71 0.31 -3.18
CA LEU A 102 10.42 -0.89 -2.76
C LEU A 102 11.18 -0.62 -1.46
N ILE A 103 10.77 -1.27 -0.37
CA ILE A 103 11.43 -1.16 0.93
C ILE A 103 12.54 -2.21 0.98
N VAL A 104 13.78 -1.75 1.20
CA VAL A 104 14.95 -2.62 1.35
C VAL A 104 15.63 -2.42 2.70
N SER A 105 16.17 -3.49 3.26
CA SER A 105 17.02 -3.40 4.45
C SER A 105 18.36 -2.74 4.12
N SER A 106 19.10 -2.37 5.15
CA SER A 106 20.52 -1.94 5.04
C SER A 106 21.45 -3.00 4.42
N THR A 107 21.00 -4.27 4.33
CA THR A 107 21.75 -5.38 3.70
C THR A 107 21.34 -5.63 2.25
N GLY A 108 20.42 -4.83 1.70
CA GLY A 108 19.89 -5.00 0.34
C GLY A 108 18.77 -6.04 0.22
N GLN A 109 18.30 -6.60 1.34
CA GLN A 109 17.18 -7.54 1.36
C GLN A 109 15.87 -6.78 1.06
N LYS A 110 15.12 -7.26 0.07
CA LYS A 110 13.81 -6.68 -0.31
C LYS A 110 12.74 -7.16 0.67
N LEU A 111 12.20 -6.23 1.45
CA LEU A 111 11.24 -6.55 2.52
C LEU A 111 9.80 -6.54 2.02
N GLY A 112 9.48 -5.63 1.11
CA GLY A 112 8.16 -5.52 0.49
C GLY A 112 8.03 -4.28 -0.38
N VAL A 113 6.85 -4.11 -0.98
CA VAL A 113 6.49 -2.94 -1.76
C VAL A 113 5.42 -2.17 -1.00
N LEU A 114 5.70 -0.91 -0.68
CA LEU A 114 4.75 0.04 -0.12
C LEU A 114 4.10 0.83 -1.27
N LEU A 115 2.86 0.49 -1.57
CA LEU A 115 1.99 1.26 -2.44
C LEU A 115 1.41 2.44 -1.66
N ARG A 116 1.42 3.62 -2.26
CA ARG A 116 0.85 4.84 -1.69
C ARG A 116 0.06 5.57 -2.76
N ASN A 117 -1.02 6.24 -2.36
CA ASN A 117 -1.81 7.09 -3.23
C ASN A 117 -2.36 8.27 -2.41
N PRO A 118 -2.57 9.46 -3.02
CA PRO A 118 -3.25 10.57 -2.34
C PRO A 118 -4.69 10.26 -1.91
N GLU A 119 -5.33 9.26 -2.52
CA GLU A 119 -6.69 8.83 -2.26
C GLU A 119 -6.77 7.34 -1.91
N PRO A 120 -7.81 6.92 -1.16
CA PRO A 120 -8.06 5.50 -0.88
C PRO A 120 -8.21 4.68 -2.17
N PHE A 121 -7.56 3.51 -2.23
CA PHE A 121 -7.81 2.55 -3.33
C PHE A 121 -9.17 1.87 -3.23
N ASN A 122 -9.81 1.94 -2.07
CA ASN A 122 -11.15 1.41 -1.84
C ASN A 122 -11.82 2.15 -0.68
N ASN A 123 -13.13 1.97 -0.50
CA ASN A 123 -13.84 2.65 0.56
C ASN A 123 -13.34 2.19 1.95
N PRO A 124 -12.81 3.10 2.80
CA PRO A 124 -12.29 2.74 4.12
C PRO A 124 -13.32 2.11 5.07
N LYS A 125 -14.61 2.32 4.80
CA LYS A 125 -15.71 1.73 5.56
C LYS A 125 -15.93 0.25 5.24
N ILE A 126 -15.37 -0.26 4.14
CA ILE A 126 -15.41 -1.69 3.81
C ILE A 126 -14.35 -2.42 4.65
N PRO A 127 -14.73 -3.43 5.45
CA PRO A 127 -13.78 -4.25 6.19
C PRO A 127 -12.79 -4.95 5.25
N VAL A 128 -11.48 -4.97 5.59
CA VAL A 128 -10.46 -5.65 4.77
C VAL A 128 -10.82 -7.12 4.52
N ALA A 129 -11.33 -7.79 5.55
CA ALA A 129 -11.72 -9.20 5.47
C ALA A 129 -12.80 -9.47 4.42
N SER A 130 -13.58 -8.45 4.05
CA SER A 130 -14.61 -8.55 3.01
C SER A 130 -14.06 -8.36 1.60
N ILE A 131 -12.83 -7.85 1.44
CA ILE A 131 -12.16 -7.58 0.16
C ILE A 131 -10.69 -8.06 0.17
N PRO A 132 -10.42 -9.34 0.50
CA PRO A 132 -9.07 -9.83 0.82
C PRO A 132 -8.05 -9.67 -0.32
N ASN A 133 -8.53 -9.64 -1.57
CA ASN A 133 -7.71 -9.53 -2.77
C ASN A 133 -7.97 -8.20 -3.52
N ALA A 134 -8.20 -7.11 -2.78
CA ALA A 134 -8.39 -5.79 -3.37
C ALA A 134 -7.16 -5.29 -4.11
N ILE A 135 -5.96 -5.55 -3.58
CA ILE A 135 -4.69 -5.32 -4.28
C ILE A 135 -3.83 -6.56 -4.14
N THR A 136 -3.34 -7.08 -5.27
CA THR A 136 -2.47 -8.26 -5.31
C THR A 136 -1.25 -7.98 -6.17
N MET A 137 -0.16 -8.71 -5.89
CA MET A 137 1.10 -8.65 -6.64
C MET A 137 1.49 -10.06 -7.08
N ALA A 138 1.98 -10.18 -8.31
CA ALA A 138 2.56 -11.39 -8.86
C ALA A 138 4.02 -11.12 -9.25
N LEU A 139 4.93 -11.99 -8.77
CA LEU A 139 6.35 -11.94 -9.07
C LEU A 139 6.97 -13.34 -8.90
N GLY A 140 7.50 -13.91 -9.97
CA GLY A 140 8.31 -15.15 -9.92
C GLY A 140 7.65 -16.34 -9.21
N GLY A 141 6.32 -16.47 -9.26
CA GLY A 141 5.56 -17.53 -8.58
C GLY A 141 5.46 -17.40 -7.06
N THR A 142 6.03 -16.36 -6.46
CA THR A 142 5.91 -16.09 -5.01
C THR A 142 4.50 -15.61 -4.70
N GLN A 143 3.91 -16.14 -3.62
CA GLN A 143 2.64 -15.66 -3.10
C GLN A 143 2.86 -14.48 -2.15
N PHE A 144 2.06 -13.43 -2.32
CA PHE A 144 2.16 -12.21 -1.55
C PHE A 144 0.85 -11.93 -0.82
N LYS A 145 0.97 -11.21 0.29
CA LYS A 145 -0.16 -10.68 1.04
C LYS A 145 -0.05 -9.17 1.16
N ALA A 146 -1.20 -8.53 1.34
CA ALA A 146 -1.34 -7.10 1.46
C ALA A 146 -1.74 -6.71 2.90
N ILE A 147 -1.05 -5.73 3.47
CA ILE A 147 -1.38 -5.09 4.74
C ILE A 147 -1.84 -3.67 4.41
N TYR A 148 -3.11 -3.39 4.65
CA TYR A 148 -3.75 -2.12 4.28
C TYR A 148 -3.69 -1.15 5.45
N SER A 149 -3.46 0.13 5.14
CA SER A 149 -3.72 1.21 6.09
C SER A 149 -5.20 1.29 6.42
N LYS A 150 -5.52 1.84 7.60
CA LYS A 150 -6.89 2.12 8.04
C LYS A 150 -7.70 2.93 7.02
N ASP A 151 -7.08 3.90 6.37
CA ASP A 151 -7.69 4.80 5.38
C ASP A 151 -7.61 4.27 3.93
N ARG A 152 -7.04 3.08 3.71
CA ARG A 152 -6.91 2.41 2.39
C ARG A 152 -6.13 3.19 1.33
N SER A 153 -5.44 4.26 1.69
CA SER A 153 -4.58 5.03 0.77
C SER A 153 -3.21 4.39 0.58
N SER A 154 -2.81 3.51 1.51
CA SER A 154 -1.50 2.86 1.49
C SER A 154 -1.62 1.35 1.75
N VAL A 155 -0.78 0.57 1.07
CA VAL A 155 -0.76 -0.88 1.17
C VAL A 155 0.67 -1.38 1.14
N PHE A 156 1.07 -2.16 2.14
CA PHE A 156 2.35 -2.88 2.12
C PHE A 156 2.15 -4.32 1.67
N ILE A 157 2.87 -4.70 0.62
CA ILE A 157 2.81 -6.02 0.01
C ILE A 157 4.11 -6.76 0.27
N THR A 158 4.02 -7.97 0.82
CA THR A 158 5.17 -8.76 1.26
C THR A 158 4.89 -10.27 1.11
N PRO A 159 5.91 -11.15 1.05
CA PRO A 159 5.68 -12.59 0.93
C PRO A 159 4.71 -13.14 1.98
N GLN A 160 3.80 -14.00 1.55
CA GLN A 160 2.73 -14.52 2.39
C GLN A 160 3.24 -15.37 3.56
N ASN A 161 4.43 -15.97 3.40
CA ASN A 161 5.13 -16.74 4.45
C ASN A 161 5.80 -15.86 5.52
N ASN A 162 5.58 -14.54 5.50
CA ASN A 162 6.16 -13.57 6.42
C ASN A 162 7.69 -13.47 6.35
N SER A 163 8.36 -14.03 5.33
CA SER A 163 9.83 -14.04 5.29
C SER A 163 10.45 -12.64 5.27
N LEU A 164 9.70 -11.64 4.78
CA LEU A 164 10.21 -10.31 4.41
C LEU A 164 11.43 -10.41 3.50
N ASN A 165 11.43 -11.38 2.59
CA ASN A 165 12.51 -11.61 1.65
C ASN A 165 11.97 -12.20 0.35
N PHE A 166 12.28 -11.57 -0.77
CA PHE A 166 11.97 -12.07 -2.10
C PHE A 166 13.00 -11.57 -3.12
N SER A 167 13.14 -12.30 -4.22
CA SER A 167 13.99 -11.90 -5.35
C SER A 167 13.36 -10.73 -6.10
N GLY A 168 14.19 -9.78 -6.55
CA GLY A 168 13.74 -8.73 -7.47
C GLY A 168 13.28 -9.30 -8.81
N GLY A 169 12.68 -8.45 -9.63
CA GLY A 169 12.22 -8.83 -10.97
C GLY A 169 11.13 -7.90 -11.47
N ILE A 170 10.50 -8.30 -12.57
CA ILE A 170 9.37 -7.57 -13.14
C ILE A 170 8.08 -8.07 -12.47
N ALA A 171 7.42 -7.20 -11.73
CA ALA A 171 6.18 -7.48 -11.03
C ALA A 171 4.96 -6.99 -11.81
N SER A 172 3.83 -7.67 -11.57
CA SER A 172 2.50 -7.24 -12.02
C SER A 172 1.59 -7.08 -10.80
N PHE A 173 0.74 -6.06 -10.83
CA PHE A 173 -0.20 -5.72 -9.77
C PHE A 173 -1.61 -5.73 -10.32
N VAL A 174 -2.56 -6.22 -9.52
CA VAL A 174 -3.98 -6.16 -9.83
C VAL A 174 -4.66 -5.36 -8.74
N PHE A 175 -5.38 -4.31 -9.15
CA PHE A 175 -6.17 -3.43 -8.30
C PHE A 175 -7.64 -3.70 -8.55
N LYS A 176 -8.43 -3.83 -7.49
CA LYS A 176 -9.88 -4.01 -7.52
C LYS A 176 -10.56 -2.94 -6.69
N TYR A 177 -11.37 -2.11 -7.34
CA TYR A 177 -12.23 -1.13 -6.71
C TYR A 177 -13.65 -1.67 -6.59
N TYR A 178 -14.16 -1.76 -5.36
CA TYR A 178 -15.47 -2.37 -5.10
C TYR A 178 -16.52 -1.28 -5.02
N ARG A 179 -17.36 -1.18 -6.05
CA ARG A 179 -18.48 -0.24 -6.10
C ARG A 179 -19.71 -0.85 -5.46
N PHE A 180 -20.50 -0.04 -4.76
CA PHE A 180 -21.79 -0.47 -4.24
C PHE A 180 -22.80 -0.56 -5.40
N ASP A 181 -23.40 -1.74 -5.59
CA ASP A 181 -24.40 -1.98 -6.65
C ASP A 181 -25.81 -2.24 -6.09
N GLY A 182 -26.02 -1.97 -4.79
CA GLY A 182 -27.29 -2.20 -4.13
C GLY A 182 -27.63 -3.69 -4.01
N THR A 183 -28.70 -4.11 -4.68
CA THR A 183 -29.27 -5.47 -4.58
C THR A 183 -28.91 -6.37 -5.76
N ASN A 184 -28.11 -5.90 -6.72
CA ASN A 184 -27.82 -6.66 -7.93
C ASN A 184 -26.69 -7.67 -7.71
N SER A 185 -27.04 -8.95 -7.69
CA SER A 185 -26.10 -10.08 -7.68
C SER A 185 -25.56 -10.36 -9.08
N GLY A 186 -24.66 -9.50 -9.58
CA GLY A 186 -23.93 -9.73 -10.82
C GLY A 186 -22.80 -10.76 -10.67
N THR A 187 -22.30 -11.28 -11.79
CA THR A 187 -21.13 -12.17 -11.81
C THR A 187 -19.92 -11.47 -11.20
N GLY A 188 -19.35 -12.04 -10.13
CA GLY A 188 -18.19 -11.46 -9.43
C GLY A 188 -18.53 -10.45 -8.33
N ALA A 189 -19.83 -10.20 -8.07
CA ALA A 189 -20.26 -9.37 -6.96
C ALA A 189 -20.00 -10.04 -5.60
N LEU A 190 -19.51 -9.28 -4.63
CA LEU A 190 -19.33 -9.70 -3.25
C LEU A 190 -20.49 -9.18 -2.40
N LEU A 191 -21.08 -10.05 -1.57
CA LEU A 191 -22.07 -9.64 -0.57
C LEU A 191 -21.33 -9.19 0.71
N ILE A 192 -21.45 -7.91 1.05
CA ILE A 192 -20.82 -7.31 2.22
C ILE A 192 -21.92 -6.60 3.02
N ASN A 193 -22.17 -7.05 4.26
CA ASN A 193 -23.20 -6.50 5.14
C ASN A 193 -24.59 -6.36 4.48
N GLY A 194 -24.98 -7.33 3.65
CA GLY A 194 -26.30 -7.33 2.99
C GLY A 194 -26.39 -6.49 1.70
N ALA A 195 -25.27 -5.90 1.24
CA ALA A 195 -25.19 -5.18 -0.03
C ALA A 195 -24.20 -5.83 -0.99
N TYR A 196 -24.51 -5.77 -2.29
CA TYR A 196 -23.62 -6.30 -3.34
C TYR A 196 -22.62 -5.26 -3.80
N TYR A 197 -21.40 -5.73 -4.06
CA TYR A 197 -20.30 -4.92 -4.58
C TYR A 197 -19.61 -5.58 -5.76
N THR A 198 -19.56 -4.93 -6.91
CA THR A 198 -18.82 -5.42 -8.09
C THR A 198 -17.44 -4.76 -8.18
N PRO A 199 -16.39 -5.55 -8.45
CA PRO A 199 -15.04 -5.01 -8.63
C PRO A 199 -14.83 -4.45 -10.05
N GLU A 200 -14.42 -3.18 -10.14
CA GLU A 200 -13.66 -2.67 -11.28
C GLU A 200 -12.20 -3.12 -11.13
N THR A 201 -11.63 -3.78 -12.14
CA THR A 201 -10.28 -4.35 -12.08
C THR A 201 -9.32 -3.63 -13.01
N ILE A 202 -8.19 -3.16 -12.47
CA ILE A 202 -7.10 -2.54 -13.22
C ILE A 202 -5.83 -3.37 -13.04
N ASN A 203 -5.18 -3.71 -14.15
CA ASN A 203 -3.91 -4.44 -14.14
C ASN A 203 -2.76 -3.48 -14.46
N VAL A 204 -1.75 -3.46 -13.60
CA VAL A 204 -0.50 -2.71 -13.80
C VAL A 204 0.62 -3.71 -13.97
N ASN A 205 1.20 -3.75 -15.16
CA ASN A 205 2.26 -4.70 -15.50
C ASN A 205 3.60 -3.97 -15.66
N ASN A 206 4.69 -4.73 -15.70
CA ASN A 206 6.02 -4.23 -16.00
C ASN A 206 6.58 -3.24 -14.97
N ILE A 207 6.33 -3.47 -13.68
CA ILE A 207 6.96 -2.72 -12.60
C ILE A 207 8.29 -3.39 -12.26
N ASP A 208 9.41 -2.72 -12.55
CA ASP A 208 10.74 -3.24 -12.25
C ASP A 208 11.08 -3.05 -10.77
N LEU A 209 11.30 -4.16 -10.08
CA LEU A 209 11.70 -4.20 -8.66
C LEU A 209 13.17 -4.61 -8.49
N ASN A 210 14.01 -4.46 -9.53
CA ASN A 210 15.47 -4.65 -9.42
C ASN A 210 16.24 -3.38 -9.04
N ILE A 211 15.53 -2.26 -8.85
CA ILE A 211 16.09 -0.94 -8.51
C ILE A 211 16.81 -0.90 -7.15
#